data_AF-A0A9J5XI87-F1
#
_entry.id   AF-A0A9J5XI87-F1
#
_cell.length_a   1.000
_cell.length_b   1.000
_cell.length_c   1.000
_cell.angle_alpha   90.00
_cell.angle_beta   90.00
_cell.angle_gamma   90.00
#
_symmetry.space_group_name_H-M   'P 1'
#
loop_
_entity.id
_entity.type
_entity.pdbx_description
1 polymer ?
#
loop_
_entity_poly.entity_id
_entity_poly.type
_entity_poly.pdbx_seq_one_letter_code
_entity_poly.pdbx_strand_id
1 'polypeptide(L)' 'MDDFDKRQTSMKSVLTCGICKKLCKDVTIIEECCHRFCKNCIMRKVREEKLKVCPECNTDLGVAPWQKIRYILQF' A
#
# COMPACT_ATOMS: atom_id res chain seq x y z
N MET A 1 -7.42 11.14 26.19
CA MET A 1 -7.04 11.13 24.76
C MET A 1 -8.15 11.83 24.02
N ASP A 2 -7.87 13.05 23.57
CA ASP A 2 -8.82 13.88 22.83
C ASP A 2 -9.13 13.28 21.44
N ASP A 3 -10.22 13.76 20.88
CA ASP A 3 -10.78 13.29 19.61
C ASP A 3 -9.95 13.76 18.39
N PHE A 4 -9.11 14.77 18.54
CA PHE A 4 -8.23 15.28 17.49
C PHE A 4 -6.98 14.40 17.31
N ASP A 5 -6.36 13.96 18.40
CA ASP A 5 -5.22 13.04 18.40
C ASP A 5 -5.53 11.70 17.73
N LYS A 6 -6.76 11.18 17.92
CA LYS A 6 -7.24 9.97 17.25
C LYS A 6 -7.31 10.15 15.72
N ARG A 7 -7.85 11.29 15.26
CA ARG A 7 -7.93 11.61 13.82
C ARG A 7 -6.55 11.80 13.21
N GLN A 8 -5.65 12.48 13.91
CA GLN A 8 -4.28 12.68 13.43
C GLN A 8 -3.54 11.35 13.27
N THR A 9 -3.73 10.42 14.21
CA THR A 9 -3.10 9.10 14.18
C THR A 9 -3.67 8.23 13.06
N SER A 10 -5.00 8.25 12.84
CA SER A 10 -5.64 7.50 11.75
C SER A 10 -5.26 8.04 10.37
N MET A 11 -5.09 9.36 10.22
CA MET A 11 -4.60 9.95 8.97
C MET A 11 -3.15 9.55 8.69
N LYS A 12 -2.28 9.55 9.70
CA LYS A 12 -0.88 9.14 9.53
C LYS A 12 -0.77 7.68 9.10
N SER A 13 -1.60 6.78 9.64
CA SER A 13 -1.53 5.36 9.26
C SER A 13 -1.94 5.13 7.80
N VAL A 14 -3.00 5.79 7.31
CA VAL A 14 -3.45 5.60 5.92
C VAL A 14 -2.52 6.24 4.88
N LEU A 15 -1.69 7.21 5.26
CA LEU A 15 -0.72 7.86 4.38
C LEU A 15 0.68 7.24 4.43
N THR A 16 0.92 6.32 5.37
CA THR A 16 2.22 5.66 5.57
C THR A 16 2.29 4.37 4.77
N CYS A 17 3.43 4.12 4.13
CA CYS A 17 3.65 2.89 3.38
C CYS A 17 3.84 1.71 4.33
N GLY A 18 3.05 0.65 4.15
CA GLY A 18 3.15 -0.58 4.94
C GLY A 18 4.51 -1.30 4.89
N ILE A 19 5.33 -1.04 3.87
CA ILE A 19 6.64 -1.70 3.67
C ILE A 19 7.78 -0.88 4.28
N CYS A 20 7.93 0.39 3.88
CA CYS A 20 9.06 1.21 4.33
C CYS A 20 8.76 2.06 5.57
N LYS A 21 7.50 2.07 6.03
CA LYS A 21 7.00 2.80 7.21
C LYS A 21 7.25 4.31 7.15
N LYS A 22 7.39 4.87 5.95
CA LYS A 22 7.49 6.31 5.66
C LYS A 22 6.23 6.78 4.95
N LEU A 23 6.01 8.09 4.89
CA LEU A 23 4.96 8.68 4.05
C LEU A 23 5.06 8.16 2.61
N CYS A 24 3.94 7.75 2.02
CA CYS A 24 3.93 7.16 0.69
C CYS A 24 4.43 8.17 -0.36
N LYS A 25 5.28 7.69 -1.27
CA LYS A 25 5.70 8.40 -2.49
C LYS A 25 5.23 7.59 -3.70
N ASP A 26 4.68 8.26 -4.72
CA ASP A 26 4.07 7.62 -5.88
C ASP A 26 3.11 6.50 -5.45
N VAL A 27 2.02 6.90 -4.80
CA VAL A 27 1.16 5.96 -4.06
C VAL A 27 0.53 4.95 -5.00
N THR A 28 0.68 3.68 -4.62
CA THR A 28 0.00 2.54 -5.20
C THR A 28 -1.01 1.98 -4.22
N ILE A 29 -2.19 1.61 -4.71
CA ILE A 29 -3.23 0.89 -3.96
C ILE A 29 -3.37 -0.52 -4.52
N ILE A 30 -3.49 -1.50 -3.63
CA ILE A 30 -3.96 -2.84 -3.95
C ILE A 30 -5.50 -2.82 -3.96
N GLU A 31 -6.14 -3.13 -5.09
CA GLU A 31 -7.60 -3.02 -5.24
C GLU A 31 -8.38 -3.93 -4.27
N GLU A 32 -7.86 -5.11 -3.96
CA GLU A 32 -8.57 -6.10 -3.14
C GLU A 32 -8.66 -5.74 -1.66
N CYS A 33 -7.69 -4.98 -1.14
CA CYS A 33 -7.62 -4.68 0.29
C CYS A 33 -7.41 -3.19 0.61
N CYS A 34 -7.30 -2.34 -0.40
CA CYS A 34 -7.11 -0.90 -0.29
C CYS A 34 -5.86 -0.45 0.51
N HIS A 35 -4.91 -1.36 0.78
CA HIS A 35 -3.63 -0.98 1.42
C HIS A 35 -2.75 -0.17 0.48
N ARG A 36 -2.03 0.79 1.06
CA ARG A 36 -1.25 1.81 0.36
C ARG A 36 0.24 1.58 0.53
N PHE A 37 0.95 1.67 -0.58
CA PHE A 37 2.40 1.50 -0.63
C PHE A 37 3.04 2.56 -1.52
N CYS A 38 4.34 2.79 -1.35
CA CYS A 38 5.12 3.46 -2.39
C CYS A 38 5.22 2.54 -3.60
N LYS A 39 5.11 3.08 -4.81
CA LYS A 39 5.31 2.36 -6.07
C LYS A 39 6.57 1.48 -6.04
N ASN A 40 7.72 2.06 -5.76
CA ASN A 40 8.97 1.31 -5.76
C ASN A 40 9.00 0.18 -4.71
N CYS A 41 8.35 0.38 -3.56
CA CYS A 41 8.31 -0.62 -2.50
C CYS A 41 7.48 -1.83 -2.90
N ILE A 42 6.24 -1.63 -3.36
CA ILE A 42 5.38 -2.76 -3.74
C ILE A 42 5.87 -3.42 -5.03
N MET A 43 6.40 -2.65 -5.99
CA MET A 43 6.90 -3.21 -7.24
C MET A 43 8.12 -4.10 -7.00
N ARG A 44 9.02 -3.76 -6.08
CA ARG A 44 10.12 -4.64 -5.67
C ARG A 44 9.59 -5.96 -5.08
N LYS A 45 8.65 -5.89 -4.13
CA LYS A 45 8.03 -7.09 -3.52
C LYS A 45 7.39 -7.99 -4.56
N VAL A 46 6.62 -7.40 -5.46
CA VAL A 46 5.84 -8.16 -6.42
C VAL A 46 6.69 -8.66 -7.60
N ARG A 47 7.55 -7.83 -8.18
CA ARG A 47 8.36 -8.20 -9.37
C ARG A 47 9.63 -8.98 -9.03
N GLU A 48 10.41 -8.50 -8.06
CA GLU A 48 11.71 -9.10 -7.74
C GLU A 48 11.54 -10.27 -6.79
N GLU A 49 10.75 -10.09 -5.72
CA GLU A 49 10.51 -11.14 -4.72
C GLU A 49 9.34 -12.07 -5.07
N LYS A 50 8.67 -11.85 -6.21
CA LYS A 50 7.53 -12.65 -6.71
C LYS A 50 6.38 -12.79 -5.70
N LEU A 51 6.21 -11.81 -4.81
CA LEU A 51 5.17 -11.82 -3.79
C LEU A 51 3.78 -11.74 -4.45
N LYS A 52 2.92 -12.71 -4.12
CA LYS A 52 1.54 -12.79 -4.60
C LYS A 52 0.50 -12.43 -3.54
N VAL A 53 0.93 -11.94 -2.38
CA VAL A 53 0.05 -11.54 -1.29
C VAL A 53 0.30 -10.10 -0.88
N CYS A 54 -0.70 -9.44 -0.30
CA CYS A 54 -0.53 -8.13 0.31
C CYS A 54 0.50 -8.21 1.46
N PRO A 55 1.54 -7.36 1.49
CA PRO A 55 2.53 -7.35 2.59
C PRO A 55 2.00 -6.98 3.98
N GLU A 56 0.79 -6.41 4.07
CA GLU A 56 0.19 -6.00 5.35
C GLU A 56 -0.83 -7.00 5.87
N CYS A 57 -1.70 -7.53 5.01
CA CYS A 57 -2.84 -8.36 5.42
C CYS A 57 -2.88 -9.74 4.76
N ASN A 58 -1.87 -10.11 3.99
CA ASN A 58 -1.78 -11.39 3.27
C ASN A 58 -2.92 -11.71 2.29
N THR A 59 -3.76 -10.74 1.92
CA THR A 59 -4.76 -10.91 0.86
C THR A 59 -4.10 -11.38 -0.44
N ASP A 60 -4.64 -12.42 -1.06
CA ASP A 60 -4.13 -12.97 -2.31
C ASP A 60 -4.36 -12.00 -3.48
N LEU A 61 -3.27 -11.68 -4.18
CA LEU A 61 -3.24 -10.82 -5.37
C LEU A 61 -3.37 -11.64 -6.65
N GLY A 62 -3.40 -12.97 -6.58
CA GLY A 62 -3.67 -13.86 -7.70
C GLY A 62 -2.52 -14.01 -8.69
N VAL A 63 -2.84 -14.47 -9.90
CA VAL A 63 -1.86 -14.88 -10.92
C VAL A 63 -1.06 -13.73 -11.54
N ALA A 64 -1.59 -12.52 -11.50
CA ALA A 64 -0.96 -11.31 -12.05
C ALA A 64 -1.11 -10.11 -11.08
N PRO A 65 -0.35 -10.09 -9.96
CA PRO A 65 -0.53 -9.07 -8.92
C PRO A 65 -0.37 -7.63 -9.43
N TRP A 66 0.47 -7.40 -10.45
CA TRP A 66 0.67 -6.08 -11.07
C TRP A 66 -0.57 -5.51 -11.75
N GLN A 67 -1.50 -6.35 -12.24
CA GLN A 67 -2.74 -5.86 -12.87
C GLN A 67 -3.71 -5.25 -11.85
N LYS A 68 -3.53 -5.59 -10.57
CA LYS A 68 -4.38 -5.18 -9.45
C LYS A 68 -3.78 -4.03 -8.63
N ILE A 69 -2.65 -3.50 -9.10
CA ILE A 69 -1.99 -2.34 -8.51
C ILE A 69 -2.38 -1.09 -9.31
N ARG A 70 -3.09 -0.17 -8.69
CA ARG A 70 -3.45 1.13 -9.29
C ARG A 70 -2.55 2.24 -8.80
N TYR A 71 -2.12 3.10 -9.72
CA TYR A 71 -1.42 4.35 -9.43
C TYR A 71 -2.45 5.46 -9.24
N ILE A 72 -2.41 6.16 -8.10
CA ILE A 72 -3.40 7.22 -7.81
C ILE A 72 -3.20 8.47 -8.70
N LEU A 73 -2.07 8.59 -9.41
CA LEU A 73 -1.66 9.81 -10.14
C LEU A 73 -1.64 9.67 -11.67
N GLN A 74 -2.56 8.91 -12.28
CA GLN A 74 -2.76 8.98 -13.74
C GLN A 74 -4.13 9.57 -14.05
N PHE A 75 -4.16 10.89 -14.21
CA PHE A 75 -5.18 11.60 -14.98
C PHE A 75 -4.59 11.93 -16.35
#